data_AF-A0A6J2JW89-F1
#
_entry.id   AF-A0A6J2JW89-F1
#
_cell.length_a   1.000
_cell.length_b   1.000
_cell.length_c   1.000
_cell.angle_alpha   90.00
_cell.angle_beta   90.00
_cell.angle_gamma   90.00
#
_symmetry.space_group_name_H-M   'P 1'
#
loop_
_entity.id
_entity.type
_entity.pdbx_description
1 polymer ?
#
loop_
_entity_poly.entity_id
_entity_poly.type
_entity_poly.pdbx_seq_one_letter_code
_entity_poly.pdbx_strand_id
1 'polypeptide(L)'
;MFETSAFVCLALAAVVSATNVRQCPGKSVPELSKAVQLHECIKLPCVLKKNTDQHIVIKFTPEKDVLDLKNSVSAKLFEIDLPFIGVDGTSVCDKIHTEDDQKSGCPLKAGTNYIYKDTFPILSIYPSIQAEVTWALKAEDKDVICFRVPVKIS
;
A
#
# COMPACT_ATOMS: atom_id res chain seq x y z
N MET A 1 -0.12 -0.22 55.67
CA MET A 1 0.42 -1.06 54.59
C MET A 1 -0.46 -0.84 53.37
N PHE A 2 -0.04 0.01 52.43
CA PHE A 2 -0.64 0.13 51.11
C PHE A 2 0.39 -0.42 50.13
N GLU A 3 0.13 -1.62 49.60
CA GLU A 3 0.93 -2.20 48.52
C GLU A 3 0.53 -1.54 47.20
N THR A 4 1.41 -0.70 46.66
CA THR A 4 1.37 -0.22 45.28
C THR A 4 1.89 -1.31 44.36
N SER A 5 0.99 -2.03 43.70
CA SER A 5 1.32 -2.97 42.63
C SER A 5 1.57 -2.18 41.32
N ALA A 6 2.82 -2.14 40.88
CA ALA A 6 3.21 -1.49 39.63
C ALA A 6 2.96 -2.42 38.44
N PHE A 7 1.87 -2.17 37.69
CA PHE A 7 1.64 -2.78 36.39
C PHE A 7 2.62 -2.20 35.37
N VAL A 8 3.66 -2.96 35.02
CA VAL A 8 4.56 -2.64 33.89
C VAL A 8 3.83 -2.99 32.59
N CYS A 9 3.18 -2.01 31.98
CA CYS A 9 2.68 -2.12 30.60
C CYS A 9 3.87 -2.13 29.63
N LEU A 10 4.30 -3.32 29.22
CA LEU A 10 5.25 -3.50 28.12
C LEU A 10 4.52 -3.17 26.80
N ALA A 11 4.54 -1.89 26.42
CA ALA A 11 4.02 -1.47 25.12
C ALA A 11 4.90 -2.07 24.01
N LEU A 12 4.37 -3.05 23.27
CA LEU A 12 4.94 -3.45 21.98
C LEU A 12 4.79 -2.26 21.03
N ALA A 13 5.84 -1.46 20.92
CA ALA A 13 5.93 -0.46 19.86
C ALA A 13 6.03 -1.20 18.52
N ALA A 14 4.92 -1.29 17.79
CA ALA A 14 4.92 -1.72 16.41
C ALA A 14 5.84 -0.74 15.64
N VAL A 15 6.97 -1.24 15.14
CA VAL A 15 7.92 -0.43 14.38
C VAL A 15 7.28 -0.10 13.03
N VAL A 16 6.69 1.09 12.94
CA VAL A 16 6.17 1.64 11.68
C VAL A 16 7.37 1.98 10.80
N SER A 17 7.67 1.10 9.84
CA SER A 17 8.79 1.28 8.91
C SER A 17 8.30 1.93 7.62
N ALA A 18 8.89 3.08 7.26
CA ALA A 18 8.67 3.74 5.97
C ALA A 18 9.32 2.94 4.84
N THR A 19 8.60 2.72 3.73
CA THR A 19 9.16 2.02 2.56
C THR A 19 9.71 3.03 1.56
N ASN A 20 10.97 2.86 1.15
CA ASN A 20 11.63 3.73 0.17
C ASN A 20 11.13 3.44 -1.27
N VAL A 21 9.89 3.85 -1.58
CA VAL A 21 9.31 3.74 -2.92
C VAL A 21 9.74 4.91 -3.82
N ARG A 22 9.61 4.74 -5.14
CA ARG A 22 9.92 5.76 -6.15
C ARG A 22 8.63 6.41 -6.68
N GLN A 23 8.71 7.67 -7.09
CA GLN A 23 7.61 8.35 -7.78
C GLN A 23 7.39 7.73 -9.17
N CYS A 24 6.14 7.76 -9.65
CA CYS A 24 5.86 7.52 -11.07
C CYS A 24 6.32 8.71 -11.93
N PRO A 25 6.67 8.50 -13.22
CA PRO A 25 7.06 9.58 -14.14
C PRO A 25 6.00 10.68 -14.21
N GLY A 26 6.42 11.94 -14.14
CA GLY A 26 5.52 13.09 -14.20
C GLY A 26 4.63 13.30 -12.97
N LYS A 27 4.85 12.53 -11.88
CA LYS A 27 4.17 12.69 -10.59
C LYS A 27 5.15 13.20 -9.54
N SER A 28 4.63 13.94 -8.57
CA SER A 28 5.40 14.44 -7.44
C SER A 28 4.52 14.49 -6.20
N VAL A 29 4.35 13.34 -5.55
CA VAL A 29 3.64 13.23 -4.27
C VAL A 29 4.60 13.60 -3.13
N PRO A 30 4.35 14.66 -2.35
CA PRO A 30 5.18 15.00 -1.20
C PRO A 30 5.25 13.83 -0.21
N GLU A 31 6.44 13.58 0.33
CA GLU A 31 6.66 12.59 1.40
C GLU A 31 6.13 11.16 1.09
N LEU A 32 6.15 10.76 -0.18
CA LEU A 32 5.64 9.45 -0.63
C LEU A 32 6.17 8.25 0.17
N SER A 33 7.43 8.29 0.61
CA SER A 33 8.03 7.24 1.45
C SER A 33 7.40 7.11 2.84
N LYS A 34 6.78 8.19 3.36
CA LYS A 34 5.99 8.16 4.61
C LYS A 34 4.55 7.71 4.36
N ALA A 35 4.02 8.00 3.16
CA ALA A 35 2.66 7.69 2.77
C ALA A 35 2.46 6.19 2.47
N VAL A 36 3.47 5.52 1.91
CA VAL A 36 3.39 4.11 1.52
C VAL A 36 4.19 3.23 2.46
N GLN A 37 3.57 2.17 2.94
CA GLN A 37 4.19 1.17 3.80
C GLN A 37 3.87 -0.22 3.29
N LEU A 38 4.91 -1.00 3.04
CA LEU A 38 4.83 -2.42 2.76
C LEU A 38 5.41 -3.17 3.96
N HIS A 39 4.63 -4.08 4.54
CA HIS A 39 5.07 -4.90 5.66
C HIS A 39 6.34 -5.69 5.30
N GLU A 40 7.28 -5.74 6.23
CA GLU A 40 8.61 -6.37 6.06
C GLU A 40 9.47 -5.85 4.88
N CYS A 41 9.16 -4.70 4.28
CA CYS A 41 10.01 -4.09 3.24
C CYS A 41 10.78 -2.86 3.75
N ILE A 42 11.82 -3.11 4.55
CA ILE A 42 12.75 -2.06 5.04
C ILE A 42 13.86 -1.78 4.01
N LYS A 43 14.32 -2.83 3.31
CA LYS A 43 15.38 -2.75 2.30
C LYS A 43 14.84 -3.14 0.93
N LEU A 44 15.32 -2.44 -0.09
CA LEU A 44 15.02 -2.76 -1.48
C LEU A 44 16.05 -3.75 -2.07
N PRO A 45 15.65 -4.63 -3.00
CA PRO A 45 14.27 -4.86 -3.44
C PRO A 45 13.42 -5.53 -2.35
N CYS A 46 12.12 -5.23 -2.30
CA CYS A 46 11.19 -5.88 -1.37
C CYS A 46 11.13 -7.37 -1.70
N VAL A 47 11.41 -8.24 -0.72
CA VAL A 47 11.33 -9.69 -0.91
C VAL A 47 9.89 -10.14 -0.69
N LEU A 48 9.25 -10.60 -1.76
CA LEU A 48 7.90 -11.15 -1.74
C LEU A 48 7.99 -12.68 -1.79
N LYS A 49 7.73 -13.34 -0.66
CA LYS A 49 7.80 -14.81 -0.58
C LYS A 49 6.54 -15.42 -1.17
N LYS A 50 6.68 -16.48 -1.97
CA LYS A 50 5.52 -17.21 -2.49
C LYS A 50 4.77 -17.93 -1.38
N ASN A 51 3.45 -18.05 -1.56
CA ASN A 51 2.52 -18.65 -0.60
C ASN A 51 2.49 -17.91 0.76
N THR A 52 2.79 -16.61 0.74
CA THR A 52 2.59 -15.74 1.90
C THR A 52 1.72 -14.55 1.52
N ASP A 53 1.22 -13.85 2.53
CA ASP A 53 0.48 -12.61 2.34
C ASP A 53 1.41 -11.41 2.45
N GLN A 54 1.15 -10.40 1.62
CA GLN A 54 1.77 -9.09 1.72
C GLN A 54 0.74 -8.09 2.22
N HIS A 55 1.14 -7.25 3.16
CA HIS A 55 0.31 -6.18 3.69
C HIS A 55 0.79 -4.83 3.17
N ILE A 56 -0.15 -3.99 2.76
CA ILE A 56 0.10 -2.63 2.27
C ILE A 56 -0.76 -1.63 3.04
N VAL A 57 -0.16 -0.48 3.35
CA VAL A 57 -0.85 0.71 3.85
C VAL A 57 -0.47 1.89 2.98
N ILE A 58 -1.46 2.60 2.47
CA ILE A 58 -1.27 3.83 1.68
C ILE A 58 -2.08 4.95 2.31
N LYS A 59 -1.41 6.02 2.72
CA LYS A 59 -2.04 7.29 3.10
C LYS A 59 -2.14 8.18 1.87
N PHE A 60 -3.30 8.76 1.62
CA PHE A 60 -3.51 9.64 0.46
C PHE A 60 -4.61 10.66 0.73
N THR A 61 -4.60 11.72 -0.06
CA THR A 61 -5.57 12.82 0.00
C THR A 61 -6.03 13.09 -1.43
N PRO A 62 -7.28 12.78 -1.81
CA PRO A 62 -7.75 13.01 -3.15
C PRO A 62 -7.95 14.51 -3.39
N GLU A 63 -7.55 15.02 -4.56
CA GLU A 63 -7.72 16.43 -4.92
C GLU A 63 -9.16 16.78 -5.33
N LYS A 64 -9.98 15.76 -5.61
CA LYS A 64 -11.38 15.87 -6.04
C LYS A 64 -12.22 14.82 -5.33
N ASP A 65 -13.53 15.01 -5.32
CA ASP A 65 -14.45 13.98 -4.87
C ASP A 65 -14.32 12.73 -5.75
N VAL A 66 -14.27 11.55 -5.14
CA VAL A 66 -14.05 10.26 -5.80
C VAL A 66 -15.24 9.34 -5.52
N LEU A 67 -15.96 8.92 -6.55
CA LEU A 67 -17.11 8.02 -6.43
C LEU A 67 -16.71 6.55 -6.30
N ASP A 68 -15.65 6.15 -7.00
CA ASP A 68 -15.05 4.81 -6.93
C ASP A 68 -13.54 4.95 -7.08
N LEU A 69 -12.80 4.11 -6.37
CA LEU A 69 -11.35 4.09 -6.35
C LEU A 69 -10.89 2.67 -6.60
N LYS A 70 -10.01 2.47 -7.59
CA LYS A 70 -9.52 1.15 -7.99
C LYS A 70 -8.01 1.03 -7.89
N ASN A 71 -7.55 -0.18 -7.65
CA ASN A 71 -6.16 -0.55 -7.82
C ASN A 71 -5.79 -0.61 -9.31
N SER A 72 -4.60 -0.10 -9.64
CA SER A 72 -3.91 -0.36 -10.91
C SER A 72 -2.50 -0.80 -10.59
N VAL A 73 -2.23 -2.10 -10.74
CA VAL A 73 -1.02 -2.75 -10.24
C VAL A 73 -0.43 -3.65 -11.30
N SER A 74 0.79 -3.35 -11.72
CA SER A 74 1.51 -4.13 -12.72
C SER A 74 2.98 -4.33 -12.33
N ALA A 75 3.53 -5.49 -12.66
CA ALA A 75 4.95 -5.77 -12.60
C ALA A 75 5.55 -5.64 -13.99
N LYS A 76 6.53 -4.76 -14.15
CA LYS A 76 7.32 -4.66 -15.37
C LYS A 76 8.41 -5.72 -15.38
N LEU A 77 8.33 -6.59 -16.37
CA LEU A 77 9.25 -7.71 -16.64
C LEU A 77 9.83 -7.51 -18.04
N PHE A 78 11.05 -6.98 -18.11
CA PHE A 78 11.64 -6.52 -19.37
C PHE A 78 10.73 -5.48 -20.05
N GLU A 79 10.17 -5.78 -21.22
CA GLU A 79 9.25 -4.90 -21.97
C GLU A 79 7.77 -5.31 -21.84
N ILE A 80 7.45 -6.22 -20.90
CA ILE A 80 6.09 -6.71 -20.67
C ILE A 80 5.60 -6.23 -19.30
N ASP A 81 4.43 -5.61 -19.26
CA ASP A 81 3.73 -5.29 -18.02
C ASP A 81 2.71 -6.40 -17.71
N LEU A 82 2.90 -7.10 -16.59
CA LEU A 82 1.97 -8.14 -16.13
C LEU A 82 1.12 -7.62 -14.96
N PRO A 83 -0.21 -7.78 -14.99
CA PRO A 83 -1.07 -7.36 -13.88
C PRO A 83 -0.88 -8.26 -12.66
N PHE A 84 -1.05 -7.68 -11.46
CA PHE A 84 -1.13 -8.47 -10.23
C PHE A 84 -2.53 -9.09 -10.10
N ILE A 85 -2.60 -10.42 -10.22
CA ILE A 85 -3.86 -11.17 -10.24
C ILE A 85 -4.61 -10.98 -8.92
N GLY A 86 -5.89 -10.62 -9.01
CA GLY A 86 -6.78 -10.42 -7.86
C GLY A 86 -6.58 -9.08 -7.13
N VAL A 87 -5.65 -8.24 -7.59
CA VAL A 87 -5.42 -6.90 -7.04
C VAL A 87 -5.67 -5.83 -8.11
N ASP A 88 -5.09 -6.00 -9.29
CA ASP A 88 -5.28 -5.06 -10.41
C ASP A 88 -6.75 -4.97 -10.83
N GLY A 89 -7.22 -3.74 -11.09
CA GLY A 89 -8.59 -3.45 -11.52
C GLY A 89 -9.67 -3.58 -10.44
N THR A 90 -9.32 -4.00 -9.22
CA THR A 90 -10.29 -4.17 -8.11
C THR A 90 -10.64 -2.84 -7.45
N SER A 91 -11.90 -2.66 -7.03
CA SER A 91 -12.28 -1.52 -6.19
C SER A 91 -11.65 -1.67 -4.81
N VAL A 92 -11.19 -0.55 -4.24
CA VAL A 92 -10.59 -0.51 -2.90
C VAL A 92 -11.52 0.15 -1.87
N CYS A 93 -12.73 0.53 -2.28
CA CYS A 93 -13.63 1.31 -1.43
C CYS A 93 -13.95 0.62 -0.09
N ASP A 94 -14.12 -0.70 -0.08
CA ASP A 94 -14.36 -1.51 1.13
C ASP A 94 -13.14 -1.60 2.08
N LYS A 95 -11.99 -1.13 1.60
CA LYS A 95 -10.67 -1.14 2.26
C LYS A 95 -10.16 0.26 2.61
N ILE A 96 -11.04 1.28 2.53
CA ILE A 96 -10.71 2.65 2.90
C ILE A 96 -11.13 2.94 4.34
N HIS A 97 -10.19 3.51 5.08
CA HIS A 97 -10.33 3.95 6.46
C HIS A 97 -10.06 5.45 6.59
N THR A 98 -10.64 6.06 7.62
CA THR A 98 -10.28 7.41 8.09
C THR A 98 -8.97 7.38 8.87
N GLU A 99 -8.45 8.55 9.26
CA GLU A 99 -7.24 8.62 10.11
C GLU A 99 -7.44 7.97 11.49
N ASP A 100 -8.67 7.97 12.00
CA ASP A 100 -9.08 7.29 13.24
C ASP A 100 -9.34 5.78 13.07
N ASP A 101 -8.92 5.21 11.93
CA ASP A 101 -9.06 3.80 11.55
C ASP A 101 -10.50 3.29 11.39
N GLN A 102 -11.48 4.19 11.27
CA GLN A 102 -12.87 3.82 11.00
C GLN A 102 -13.08 3.55 9.51
N LYS A 103 -13.86 2.52 9.16
CA LYS A 103 -14.22 2.27 7.77
C LYS A 103 -14.98 3.48 7.20
N SER A 104 -14.48 4.04 6.10
CA SER A 104 -15.12 5.15 5.40
C SER A 104 -15.98 4.64 4.25
N GLY A 105 -15.43 3.78 3.40
CA GLY A 105 -16.07 3.49 2.11
C GLY A 105 -15.94 4.67 1.13
N CYS A 106 -16.35 4.44 -0.11
CA CYS A 106 -16.63 5.49 -1.08
C CYS A 106 -18.09 5.99 -0.94
N PRO A 107 -18.41 7.24 -1.32
CA PRO A 107 -17.55 8.22 -1.98
C PRO A 107 -16.54 8.90 -1.02
N LEU A 108 -15.38 9.27 -1.56
CA LEU A 108 -14.32 10.00 -0.85
C LEU A 108 -14.41 11.50 -1.15
N LYS A 109 -14.08 12.34 -0.17
CA LYS A 109 -14.14 13.79 -0.27
C LYS A 109 -12.78 14.41 -0.59
N ALA A 110 -12.79 15.40 -1.48
CA ALA A 110 -11.60 16.18 -1.81
C ALA A 110 -10.95 16.78 -0.53
N GLY A 111 -9.62 16.75 -0.48
CA GLY A 111 -8.84 17.33 0.62
C GLY A 111 -8.91 16.58 1.96
N THR A 112 -9.61 15.45 2.03
CA THR A 112 -9.71 14.62 3.24
C THR A 112 -8.65 13.52 3.23
N ASN A 113 -7.96 13.31 4.33
CA ASN A 113 -6.95 12.26 4.44
C ASN A 113 -7.62 10.91 4.66
N TYR A 114 -7.22 9.93 3.84
CA TYR A 114 -7.70 8.56 3.92
C TYR A 114 -6.53 7.57 3.99
N ILE A 115 -6.84 6.39 4.50
CA ILE A 115 -5.91 5.27 4.61
C ILE A 115 -6.49 4.07 3.87
N TYR A 116 -5.81 3.64 2.82
CA TYR A 116 -6.08 2.34 2.19
C TYR A 116 -5.23 1.27 2.88
N LYS A 117 -5.87 0.17 3.28
CA LYS A 117 -5.21 -0.99 3.91
C LYS A 117 -5.62 -2.26 3.19
N ASP A 118 -4.65 -3.08 2.78
CA ASP A 118 -4.97 -4.34 2.12
C ASP A 118 -3.98 -5.45 2.47
N THR A 119 -4.46 -6.67 2.32
CA THR A 119 -3.68 -7.90 2.43
C THR A 119 -3.97 -8.75 1.21
N PHE A 120 -2.93 -9.12 0.48
CA PHE A 120 -3.05 -9.88 -0.75
C PHE A 120 -2.02 -11.00 -0.83
N PRO A 121 -2.39 -12.16 -1.41
CA PRO A 121 -1.50 -13.31 -1.48
C PRO A 121 -0.45 -13.16 -2.58
N ILE A 122 0.78 -13.60 -2.30
CA ILE A 122 1.83 -13.79 -3.29
C ILE A 122 1.73 -15.22 -3.82
N LEU A 123 1.09 -15.36 -4.99
CA LEU A 123 0.75 -16.67 -5.55
C LEU A 123 1.99 -17.46 -5.98
N SER A 124 1.95 -18.78 -5.79
CA SER A 124 3.01 -19.70 -6.22
C SER A 124 3.27 -19.70 -7.73
N ILE A 125 2.24 -19.37 -8.52
CA ILE A 125 2.32 -19.27 -9.99
C ILE A 125 3.18 -18.10 -10.47
N TYR A 126 3.43 -17.09 -9.63
CA TYR A 126 4.27 -15.96 -10.01
C TYR A 126 5.71 -16.42 -10.26
N PRO A 127 6.39 -15.93 -11.31
CA PRO A 127 7.77 -16.33 -11.58
C PRO A 127 8.72 -15.83 -10.48
N SER A 128 9.73 -16.63 -10.14
CA SER A 128 10.78 -16.20 -9.20
C SER A 128 11.76 -15.28 -9.93
N ILE A 129 11.58 -13.97 -9.79
CA ILE A 129 12.32 -12.96 -10.55
C ILE A 129 12.40 -11.63 -9.79
N GLN A 130 13.28 -10.74 -10.22
CA GLN A 130 13.26 -9.33 -9.85
C GLN A 130 12.41 -8.54 -10.85
N ALA A 131 11.53 -7.67 -10.36
CA ALA A 131 10.66 -6.83 -11.18
C ALA A 131 10.52 -5.44 -10.58
N GLU A 132 10.09 -4.47 -11.37
CA GLU A 132 9.62 -3.18 -10.86
C GLU A 132 8.09 -3.18 -10.85
N VAL A 133 7.49 -3.12 -9.67
CA VAL A 133 6.03 -3.02 -9.52
C VAL A 133 5.64 -1.55 -9.56
N THR A 134 4.69 -1.21 -10.42
CA THR A 134 3.99 0.07 -10.40
C THR A 134 2.63 -0.13 -9.76
N TRP A 135 2.33 0.68 -8.74
CA TRP A 135 1.05 0.69 -8.05
C TRP A 135 0.44 2.08 -8.12
N ALA A 136 -0.82 2.16 -8.53
CA ALA A 136 -1.62 3.38 -8.47
C ALA A 136 -3.00 3.12 -7.88
N LEU A 137 -3.52 4.09 -7.14
CA LEU A 137 -4.95 4.18 -6.83
C LEU A 137 -5.59 5.13 -7.84
N LYS A 138 -6.52 4.63 -8.64
CA LYS A 138 -7.14 5.34 -9.75
C LYS A 138 -8.58 5.70 -9.44
N ALA A 139 -8.88 6.99 -9.55
CA ALA A 139 -10.24 7.51 -9.64
C ALA A 139 -10.52 7.77 -11.12
N GLU A 140 -11.38 6.94 -11.73
CA GLU A 140 -11.57 6.92 -13.19
C GLU A 140 -10.22 6.72 -13.90
N ASP A 141 -9.80 7.67 -14.76
CA ASP A 141 -8.54 7.62 -15.51
C ASP A 141 -7.39 8.39 -14.82
N LYS A 142 -7.58 8.85 -13.58
CA LYS A 142 -6.59 9.67 -12.86
C LYS A 142 -6.03 8.97 -11.64
N ASP A 143 -4.70 8.93 -11.57
CA ASP A 143 -4.00 8.47 -10.37
C ASP A 143 -4.17 9.49 -9.25
N VAL A 144 -4.76 9.06 -8.14
CA VAL A 144 -4.80 9.78 -6.86
C VAL A 144 -3.43 9.70 -6.18
N ILE A 145 -2.78 8.54 -6.28
CA ILE A 145 -1.41 8.30 -5.85
C ILE A 145 -0.79 7.23 -6.75
N CYS A 146 0.49 7.37 -7.07
CA CYS A 146 1.22 6.41 -7.90
C CYS A 146 2.66 6.29 -7.40
N PHE A 147 3.14 5.05 -7.23
CA PHE A 147 4.51 4.77 -6.87
C PHE A 147 5.05 3.51 -7.55
N ARG A 148 6.37 3.37 -7.52
CA ARG A 148 7.09 2.21 -8.01
C ARG A 148 7.94 1.60 -6.92
N VAL A 149 8.03 0.28 -6.90
CA VAL A 149 8.82 -0.45 -5.92
C VAL A 149 9.54 -1.62 -6.60
N PRO A 150 10.89 -1.71 -6.49
CA PRO A 150 11.60 -2.88 -6.95
C PRO A 150 11.31 -4.05 -5.99
N VAL A 151 10.92 -5.18 -6.55
CA VAL A 151 10.58 -6.40 -5.79
C VAL A 151 11.41 -7.58 -6.27
N LYS A 152 11.60 -8.55 -5.38
CA LYS A 152 12.13 -9.87 -5.68
C LYS A 152 11.10 -10.90 -5.23
N ILE A 153 10.50 -11.59 -6.18
CA ILE A 153 9.56 -12.70 -5.90
C ILE A 153 10.38 -13.97 -5.73
N SER A 154 10.21 -14.68 -4.62
CA SER A 154 10.94 -15.93 -4.32
C SER A 154 10.05 -17.01 -3.74
#